data_AF-A0A2V6H1J8-F1
#
_entry.id   AF-A0A2V6H1J8-F1
#
_cell.length_a   1.000
_cell.length_b   1.000
_cell.length_c   1.000
_cell.angle_alpha   90.00
_cell.angle_beta   90.00
_cell.angle_gamma   90.00
#
_symmetry.space_group_name_H-M   'P 1'
#
loop_
_entity.id
_entity.type
_entity.pdbx_description
1 polymer ?
#
loop_
_entity_poly.entity_id
_entity_poly.type
_entity_poly.pdbx_seq_one_letter_code
_entity_poly.pdbx_strand_id
1 'polypeptide(L)'
;MPLLTNLVGDTWQPEAVENLAHGPADRRDRFIAKVVSALRDAKAAGVVVDWEQIDPVYKKEITAFIEKFADALHNDEKQLWLCVQPGQDLDYIDFDELSDNVDRFVASLFDETSDIDPPGPLGSRSWFEGWL
;
A
#
# COMPACT_ATOMS: atom_id res chain seq x y z
N MET A 1 -11.42 -8.75 3.31
CA MET A 1 -11.03 -8.19 1.99
C MET A 1 -9.76 -8.90 1.53
N PRO A 2 -9.58 -9.19 0.24
CA PRO A 2 -8.34 -9.76 -0.28
C PRO A 2 -7.14 -8.84 -0.06
N LEU A 3 -5.95 -9.43 0.08
CA LEU A 3 -4.67 -8.73 0.18
C LEU A 3 -4.00 -8.67 -1.20
N LEU A 4 -3.50 -7.49 -1.58
CA LEU A 4 -2.78 -7.24 -2.81
C LEU A 4 -1.34 -6.84 -2.47
N THR A 5 -0.41 -7.76 -2.69
CA THR A 5 1.00 -7.58 -2.34
C THR A 5 1.89 -7.49 -3.57
N ASN A 6 3.09 -6.92 -3.40
CA ASN A 6 4.22 -7.09 -4.32
C ASN A 6 5.18 -8.19 -3.86
N LEU A 7 4.71 -9.16 -3.08
CA LEU A 7 5.50 -10.28 -2.57
C LEU A 7 5.45 -11.47 -3.54
N VAL A 8 6.61 -11.97 -3.96
CA VAL A 8 6.73 -13.20 -4.75
C VAL A 8 7.61 -14.19 -3.99
N GLY A 9 7.01 -15.26 -3.48
CA GLY A 9 7.67 -16.13 -2.52
C GLY A 9 7.98 -15.34 -1.25
N ASP A 10 9.27 -15.22 -0.92
CA ASP A 10 9.75 -14.49 0.26
C ASP A 10 10.50 -13.19 -0.14
N THR A 11 10.22 -12.65 -1.33
CA THR A 11 10.94 -11.48 -1.86
C THR A 11 9.98 -10.42 -2.37
N TRP A 12 10.07 -9.24 -1.76
CA TRP A 12 9.37 -8.03 -2.21
C TRP A 12 9.88 -7.59 -3.59
N GLN A 13 8.96 -7.18 -4.44
CA GLN A 13 9.22 -6.76 -5.83
C GLN A 13 8.87 -5.28 -5.98
N PRO A 14 9.68 -4.35 -5.44
CA PRO A 14 9.35 -2.93 -5.49
C PRO A 14 9.23 -2.41 -6.93
N GLU A 15 10.09 -2.89 -7.83
CA GLU A 15 10.08 -2.47 -9.23
C GLU A 15 8.78 -2.84 -9.94
N ALA A 16 8.04 -3.86 -9.49
CA ALA A 16 6.76 -4.22 -10.07
C ALA A 16 5.70 -3.12 -9.84
N VAL A 17 5.70 -2.53 -8.64
CA VAL A 17 4.80 -1.45 -8.26
C VAL A 17 5.27 -0.13 -8.87
N GLU A 18 6.55 0.15 -8.79
CA GLU A 18 7.15 1.37 -9.35
C GLU A 18 6.89 1.44 -10.86
N ASN A 19 7.24 0.41 -11.63
CA ASN A 19 7.02 0.33 -13.09
C ASN A 19 5.54 0.33 -13.49
N LEU A 20 4.66 -0.01 -12.56
CA LEU A 20 3.22 0.14 -12.75
C LEU A 20 2.82 1.60 -12.58
N ALA A 21 3.23 2.25 -11.50
CA ALA A 21 2.85 3.61 -11.14
C ALA A 21 3.42 4.67 -12.10
N HIS A 22 4.71 4.60 -12.45
CA HIS A 22 5.32 5.51 -13.43
C HIS A 22 5.12 5.03 -14.89
N GLY A 23 4.47 3.89 -15.08
CA GLY A 23 4.23 3.30 -16.39
C GLY A 23 3.18 4.05 -17.22
N PRO A 24 3.03 3.65 -18.51
CA PRO A 24 2.00 4.18 -19.40
C PRO A 24 0.57 4.08 -18.80
N ALA A 25 -0.28 5.06 -19.10
CA ALA A 25 -1.64 5.13 -18.56
C ALA A 25 -2.47 3.86 -18.84
N ASP A 26 -2.34 3.29 -20.04
CA ASP A 26 -3.03 2.06 -20.44
C ASP A 26 -2.62 0.84 -19.60
N ARG A 27 -1.37 0.78 -19.13
CA ARG A 27 -0.90 -0.27 -18.22
C ARG A 27 -1.58 -0.15 -16.86
N ARG A 28 -1.65 1.07 -16.31
CA ARG A 28 -2.33 1.38 -15.04
C ARG A 28 -3.82 1.04 -15.12
N ASP A 29 -4.48 1.45 -16.20
CA ASP A 29 -5.91 1.19 -16.42
C ASP A 29 -6.21 -0.31 -16.51
N ARG A 30 -5.41 -1.06 -17.27
CA ARG A 30 -5.57 -2.51 -17.36
C ARG A 30 -5.35 -3.22 -16.04
N PHE A 31 -4.40 -2.76 -15.23
CA PHE A 31 -4.18 -3.33 -13.90
C PHE A 31 -5.40 -3.10 -13.01
N ILE A 32 -5.85 -1.85 -12.90
CA ILE A 32 -7.00 -1.46 -12.07
C ILE A 32 -8.24 -2.25 -12.51
N ALA A 33 -8.53 -2.32 -13.81
CA ALA A 33 -9.68 -3.05 -14.32
C ALA A 33 -9.63 -4.55 -13.97
N LYS A 34 -8.44 -5.17 -14.02
CA LYS A 34 -8.25 -6.57 -13.62
C LYS A 34 -8.51 -6.77 -12.13
N VAL A 35 -8.01 -5.88 -11.27
CA VAL A 35 -8.24 -5.97 -9.82
C VAL A 35 -9.73 -5.80 -9.52
N VAL A 36 -10.39 -4.77 -10.06
CA VAL A 36 -11.84 -4.56 -9.89
C VAL A 36 -12.63 -5.79 -10.34
N SER A 37 -12.29 -6.38 -11.49
CA SER A 37 -12.93 -7.63 -11.96
C SER A 37 -12.74 -8.77 -10.96
N ALA A 38 -11.51 -8.99 -10.48
CA ALA A 38 -11.21 -10.04 -9.51
C ALA A 38 -11.98 -9.84 -8.19
N LEU A 39 -12.11 -8.58 -7.73
CA LEU A 39 -12.88 -8.26 -6.52
C LEU A 39 -14.39 -8.49 -6.71
N ARG A 40 -14.94 -8.19 -7.89
CA ARG A 40 -16.34 -8.51 -8.23
C ARG A 40 -16.59 -10.01 -8.21
N ASP A 41 -15.72 -10.78 -8.86
CA ASP A 41 -15.83 -12.25 -8.91
C ASP A 41 -15.74 -12.86 -7.51
N ALA A 42 -14.86 -12.32 -6.67
CA ALA A 42 -14.71 -12.70 -5.26
C ALA A 42 -15.84 -12.18 -4.35
N LYS A 43 -16.73 -11.30 -4.85
CA LYS A 43 -17.74 -10.57 -4.06
C LYS A 43 -17.12 -9.86 -2.83
N ALA A 44 -15.90 -9.35 -3.01
CA ALA A 44 -15.18 -8.65 -1.95
C ALA A 44 -15.74 -7.24 -1.74
N ALA A 45 -15.67 -6.73 -0.51
CA ALA A 45 -16.03 -5.34 -0.20
C ALA A 45 -14.96 -4.32 -0.61
N GLY A 46 -13.78 -4.77 -1.04
CA GLY A 46 -12.62 -3.92 -1.27
C GLY A 46 -11.33 -4.73 -1.26
N VAL A 47 -10.20 -4.03 -1.20
CA VAL A 47 -8.85 -4.61 -1.19
C VAL A 47 -7.99 -3.97 -0.09
N VAL A 48 -7.13 -4.77 0.52
CA VAL A 48 -6.03 -4.28 1.36
C VAL A 48 -4.77 -4.29 0.49
N VAL A 49 -4.15 -3.14 0.30
CA VAL A 49 -2.91 -2.98 -0.46
C VAL A 49 -1.75 -3.00 0.50
N ASP A 50 -0.80 -3.88 0.25
CA ASP A 50 0.41 -4.06 1.05
C ASP A 50 1.61 -4.09 0.12
N TRP A 51 2.06 -2.89 -0.24
CA TRP A 51 3.18 -2.67 -1.15
C TRP A 51 4.36 -2.16 -0.35
N GLU A 52 5.42 -2.96 -0.29
CA GLU A 52 6.58 -2.70 0.53
C GLU A 52 7.84 -2.41 -0.29
N GLN A 53 8.82 -1.80 0.36
CA GLN A 53 10.16 -1.47 -0.16
C GLN A 53 10.17 -0.52 -1.36
N ILE A 54 9.14 0.31 -1.50
CA ILE A 54 9.01 1.26 -2.60
C ILE A 54 10.01 2.41 -2.44
N ASP A 55 10.75 2.73 -3.50
CA ASP A 55 11.68 3.85 -3.48
C ASP A 55 10.91 5.20 -3.38
N PRO A 56 11.19 6.04 -2.36
CA PRO A 56 10.58 7.37 -2.21
C PRO A 56 10.72 8.29 -3.42
N VAL A 57 11.67 8.03 -4.33
CA VAL A 57 11.81 8.81 -5.57
C VAL A 57 10.54 8.77 -6.44
N TYR A 58 9.73 7.71 -6.32
CA TYR A 58 8.47 7.54 -7.03
C TYR A 58 7.25 8.04 -6.26
N LYS A 59 7.44 8.75 -5.13
CA LYS A 59 6.36 9.22 -4.25
C LYS A 59 5.17 9.80 -5.03
N LYS A 60 5.46 10.73 -5.93
CA LYS A 60 4.42 11.43 -6.70
C LYS A 60 3.65 10.46 -7.61
N GLU A 61 4.35 9.59 -8.32
CA GLU A 61 3.75 8.62 -9.24
C GLU A 61 2.93 7.58 -8.49
N ILE A 62 3.40 7.12 -7.33
CA ILE A 62 2.73 6.15 -6.47
C ILE A 62 1.48 6.76 -5.85
N THR A 63 1.57 7.95 -5.25
CA THR A 63 0.42 8.70 -4.73
C THR A 63 -0.67 8.85 -5.79
N ALA A 64 -0.33 9.40 -6.95
CA ALA A 64 -1.29 9.61 -8.04
C ALA A 64 -1.89 8.30 -8.58
N PHE A 65 -1.13 7.20 -8.52
CA PHE A 65 -1.64 5.90 -8.92
C PHE A 65 -2.61 5.31 -7.88
N ILE A 66 -2.30 5.42 -6.59
CA ILE A 66 -3.18 4.98 -5.50
C ILE A 66 -4.47 5.79 -5.50
N GLU A 67 -4.40 7.11 -5.70
CA GLU A 67 -5.58 7.98 -5.83
C GLU A 67 -6.50 7.49 -6.96
N LYS A 68 -5.95 7.32 -8.16
CA LYS A 68 -6.68 6.77 -9.32
C LYS A 68 -7.25 5.38 -9.06
N PHE A 69 -6.54 4.56 -8.30
CA PHE A 69 -6.98 3.20 -7.95
C PHE A 69 -8.15 3.24 -6.96
N ALA A 70 -8.08 4.11 -5.94
CA ALA A 70 -9.18 4.35 -5.01
C ALA A 70 -10.44 4.83 -5.74
N ASP A 71 -10.31 5.83 -6.62
CA ASP A 71 -11.43 6.34 -7.44
C ASP A 71 -12.12 5.21 -8.21
N ALA A 72 -11.35 4.35 -8.86
CA ALA A 72 -11.89 3.25 -9.65
C ALA A 72 -12.59 2.18 -8.78
N LEU A 73 -12.10 1.96 -7.56
CA LEU A 73 -12.73 1.08 -6.58
C LEU A 73 -14.03 1.68 -6.05
N HIS A 74 -14.05 2.96 -5.70
CA HIS A 74 -15.25 3.67 -5.22
C HIS A 74 -16.35 3.71 -6.28
N ASN A 75 -16.00 3.89 -7.55
CA ASN A 75 -16.93 3.77 -8.68
C ASN A 75 -17.60 2.39 -8.79
N ASP A 76 -17.04 1.36 -8.15
CA ASP A 76 -17.59 0.01 -8.05
C ASP A 76 -18.06 -0.36 -6.63
N GLU A 77 -18.27 0.65 -5.78
CA GLU A 77 -18.68 0.49 -4.37
C GLU A 77 -17.71 -0.40 -3.56
N LYS A 78 -16.40 -0.32 -3.85
CA LYS A 78 -15.33 -1.06 -3.17
C LYS A 78 -14.44 -0.13 -2.37
N GLN A 79 -13.92 -0.61 -1.25
CA GLN A 79 -12.97 0.12 -0.42
C GLN A 79 -11.50 -0.15 -0.81
N LEU A 80 -10.63 0.83 -0.57
CA LEU A 80 -9.17 0.66 -0.57
C LEU A 80 -8.64 0.88 0.85
N TRP A 81 -8.02 -0.14 1.43
CA TRP A 81 -7.24 0.00 2.66
C TRP A 81 -5.76 -0.11 2.33
N LEU A 82 -4.95 0.83 2.81
CA LEU A 82 -3.52 0.88 2.52
C LEU A 82 -2.71 0.55 3.77
N CYS A 83 -1.94 -0.54 3.72
CA CYS A 83 -0.93 -0.81 4.74
C CYS A 83 0.16 0.25 4.68
N VAL A 84 0.55 0.78 5.83
CA VAL A 84 1.63 1.76 5.95
C VAL A 84 2.58 1.31 7.04
N GLN A 85 3.87 1.28 6.72
CA GLN A 85 4.88 0.83 7.64
C GLN A 85 5.47 1.97 8.45
N PRO A 86 5.74 1.73 9.73
CA PRO A 86 6.28 2.75 10.58
C PRO A 86 7.78 3.00 10.45
N GLY A 87 8.20 4.22 10.08
CA GLY A 87 9.60 4.62 10.12
C GLY A 87 10.00 5.62 9.02
N GLN A 88 11.28 5.54 8.61
CA GLN A 88 11.85 6.34 7.50
C GLN A 88 11.19 6.02 6.15
N ASP A 89 10.52 4.87 6.04
CA ASP A 89 9.81 4.41 4.86
C ASP A 89 8.40 5.00 4.73
N LEU A 90 8.14 6.17 5.34
CA LEU A 90 6.88 6.89 5.13
C LEU A 90 6.93 7.86 3.94
N ASP A 91 8.11 8.19 3.43
CA ASP A 91 8.25 9.23 2.40
C ASP A 91 7.92 8.75 0.98
N TYR A 92 7.41 7.52 0.81
CA TYR A 92 7.01 6.95 -0.48
C TYR A 92 5.58 7.31 -0.92
N ILE A 93 4.77 7.92 -0.04
CA ILE A 93 3.41 8.39 -0.36
C ILE A 93 3.12 9.74 0.29
N ASP A 94 2.17 10.46 -0.28
CA ASP A 94 1.62 11.69 0.31
C ASP A 94 0.31 11.36 1.05
N PHE A 95 0.36 11.36 2.38
CA PHE A 95 -0.80 11.02 3.21
C PHE A 95 -1.92 12.05 3.11
N ASP A 96 -1.57 13.33 2.98
CA ASP A 96 -2.57 14.40 2.93
C ASP A 96 -3.35 14.27 1.62
N GLU A 97 -2.66 14.05 0.50
CA GLU A 97 -3.29 13.85 -0.82
C GLU A 97 -4.15 12.57 -0.87
N LEU A 98 -3.72 11.51 -0.18
CA LEU A 98 -4.46 10.24 -0.15
C LEU A 98 -5.61 10.21 0.86
N SER A 99 -5.62 11.09 1.87
CA SER A 99 -6.57 11.02 2.99
C SER A 99 -8.04 11.15 2.59
N ASP A 100 -8.32 11.85 1.49
CA ASP A 100 -9.68 12.03 0.99
C ASP A 100 -10.22 10.77 0.27
N ASN A 101 -9.34 9.94 -0.28
CA ASN A 101 -9.72 8.83 -1.18
C ASN A 101 -9.37 7.43 -0.63
N VAL A 102 -8.37 7.29 0.24
CA VAL A 102 -8.07 6.01 0.90
C VAL A 102 -9.01 5.80 2.07
N ASP A 103 -9.81 4.73 2.05
CA ASP A 103 -10.81 4.49 3.10
C ASP A 103 -10.18 4.28 4.47
N ARG A 104 -9.04 3.57 4.55
CA ARG A 104 -8.32 3.29 5.80
C ARG A 104 -6.83 3.17 5.56
N PHE A 105 -6.03 3.81 6.40
CA PHE A 105 -4.62 3.45 6.57
C PHE A 105 -4.51 2.39 7.67
N VAL A 106 -3.79 1.30 7.38
CA VAL A 106 -3.54 0.19 8.31
C VAL A 106 -2.08 0.28 8.72
N ALA A 107 -1.81 0.86 9.89
CA ALA A 107 -0.45 0.99 10.38
C ALA A 107 0.09 -0.36 10.88
N SER A 108 1.19 -0.82 10.31
CA SER A 108 1.90 -2.03 10.72
C SER A 108 2.80 -1.74 11.93
N LEU A 109 2.19 -1.49 13.09
CA LEU A 109 2.89 -1.09 14.33
C LEU A 109 3.58 -2.26 15.05
N PHE A 110 4.48 -2.94 14.34
CA PHE A 110 5.40 -3.97 14.81
C PHE A 110 6.74 -3.86 14.06
N ASP A 111 7.69 -4.76 14.34
CA ASP A 111 9.06 -4.76 13.80
C ASP A 111 9.91 -3.54 14.19
N GLU A 112 9.72 -2.99 15.40
CA GLU A 112 10.72 -2.11 16.02
C GLU A 112 12.09 -2.83 16.16
N THR A 113 12.05 -4.15 16.35
CA THR A 113 13.22 -5.04 16.34
C THR A 113 12.89 -6.28 15.52
N SER A 114 13.74 -6.62 14.56
CA SER A 114 13.59 -7.77 13.67
C SER A 114 14.51 -8.95 14.05
N ASP A 115 14.53 -10.01 13.23
CA ASP A 115 15.38 -11.19 13.41
C ASP A 115 16.88 -10.93 13.12
N ILE A 116 17.19 -9.81 12.45
CA ILE A 116 18.56 -9.38 12.16
C ILE A 116 19.08 -8.34 13.17
N ASP A 117 18.22 -7.81 14.04
CA ASP A 117 18.56 -6.81 15.04
C ASP A 117 19.00 -7.42 16.38
N PRO A 118 19.69 -6.66 17.25
CA PRO A 118 19.88 -7.06 18.64
C PRO A 118 18.54 -7.30 19.35
N PRO A 119 18.44 -8.26 20.28
CA PRO A 119 17.18 -8.57 20.97
C PRO A 119 16.52 -7.34 21.60
N GLY A 120 15.23 -7.16 21.33
CA GLY A 120 14.47 -5.98 21.71
C GLY A 120 12.96 -6.23 21.60
N PRO A 121 12.14 -5.23 21.94
CA PRO A 121 10.69 -5.32 21.80
C PRO A 121 10.28 -5.28 20.33
N LEU A 122 9.27 -6.08 19.93
CA LEU A 122 8.67 -6.01 18.59
C LEU A 122 7.86 -4.72 18.37
N GLY A 123 7.49 -4.03 19.44
CA GLY A 123 6.68 -2.80 19.41
C GLY A 123 6.54 -2.26 20.83
N SER A 124 7.57 -1.56 21.31
CA SER A 124 7.57 -0.91 22.61
C SER A 124 6.50 0.17 22.65
N ARG A 125 5.97 0.41 23.84
CA ARG A 125 4.99 1.48 24.04
C ARG A 125 5.53 2.84 23.60
N SER A 126 6.78 3.15 23.91
CA SER A 126 7.42 4.42 23.52
C SER A 126 7.51 4.59 22.00
N TRP A 127 7.82 3.50 21.29
CA TRP A 127 7.87 3.51 19.83
C TRP A 127 6.46 3.63 19.22
N PHE A 128 5.51 2.86 19.73
CA PHE A 128 4.11 2.89 19.31
C PHE A 128 3.48 4.29 19.52
N GLU A 129 3.72 4.91 20.67
CA GLU A 129 3.19 6.24 20.99
C GLU A 129 3.90 7.37 20.23
N GLY A 130 5.12 7.14 19.72
CA GLY A 130 5.84 8.10 18.87
C GLY A 130 5.24 8.25 17.47
N TRP A 131 4.26 7.41 17.12
CA TRP A 131 3.56 7.36 15.84
C TRP A 131 2.22 8.10 15.82
N LEU A 132 1.66 8.41 17.00
CA LEU A 132 0.39 9.13 17.17
C LEU A 132 0.62 10.63 17.34
#